data_AF-A0A849QTR7-F1
#
_entry.id   AF-A0A849QTR7-F1
#
_cell.length_a   1.000
_cell.length_b   1.000
_cell.length_c   1.000
_cell.angle_alpha   90.00
_cell.angle_beta   90.00
_cell.angle_gamma   90.00
#
_symmetry.space_group_name_H-M   'P 1'
#
loop_
_entity.id
_entity.type
_entity.pdbx_description
1 polymer ?
#
loop_
_entity_poly.entity_id
_entity_poly.type
_entity_poly.pdbx_seq_one_letter_code
_entity_poly.pdbx_strand_id
1 'polypeptide(L)'
;MTRVEVLLDENRTFHPPEEIVKQSNVKQWMDAHNIPDIESLYERSQDIEWFWGEVQKDLVEWYSPYDKVLDDSKKPFYHWFTNAKYNIVHDALDRHIGTPTENKVAYIF
;
A
#
# COMPACT_ATOMS: atom_id res chain seq x y z
N MET A 1 17.29 -36.75 20.91
CA MET A 1 16.40 -35.87 20.14
C MET A 1 15.66 -36.70 19.11
N THR A 2 14.35 -36.84 19.29
CA THR A 2 13.49 -37.51 18.32
C THR A 2 13.18 -36.55 17.17
N ARG A 3 12.99 -37.07 15.94
CA ARG A 3 12.69 -36.27 14.74
C ARG A 3 11.48 -35.33 14.91
N VAL A 4 10.59 -35.64 15.84
CA VAL A 4 9.40 -34.84 16.17
C VAL A 4 9.76 -33.56 16.94
N GLU A 5 10.79 -33.59 17.80
CA GLU A 5 11.24 -32.42 18.57
C GLU A 5 11.88 -31.34 17.67
N VAL A 6 12.55 -31.74 16.59
CA VAL A 6 13.18 -30.82 15.60
C VAL A 6 12.14 -30.06 14.77
N LEU A 7 10.91 -30.59 14.64
CA LEU A 7 9.81 -29.92 13.94
C LEU A 7 9.07 -28.90 14.81
N LEU A 8 9.23 -28.95 16.13
CA LEU A 8 8.52 -28.10 17.09
C LEU A 8 9.29 -26.81 17.42
N ASP A 9 10.58 -26.72 17.04
CA ASP A 9 11.45 -25.56 17.24
C ASP A 9 11.96 -25.04 15.88
N GLU A 10 11.05 -24.50 15.07
CA GLU A 10 11.38 -23.96 13.73
C GLU A 10 11.68 -22.46 13.78
N ASN A 11 12.93 -22.11 14.11
CA ASN A 11 13.46 -20.73 14.13
C ASN A 11 14.03 -20.26 12.77
N ARG A 12 13.61 -20.87 11.66
CA ARG A 12 14.18 -20.59 10.33
C ARG A 12 13.56 -19.34 9.75
N THR A 13 14.38 -18.31 9.55
CA THR A 13 14.02 -17.13 8.79
C THR A 13 14.43 -17.28 7.33
N PHE A 14 13.51 -17.01 6.41
CA PHE A 14 13.79 -16.98 4.98
C PHE A 14 13.73 -15.54 4.50
N HIS A 15 14.87 -15.02 4.07
CA HIS A 15 14.93 -13.69 3.49
C HIS A 15 14.59 -13.74 2.00
N PRO A 16 13.88 -12.73 1.47
CA PRO A 16 13.63 -12.63 0.05
C PRO A 16 14.97 -12.46 -0.69
N PRO A 17 15.14 -13.05 -1.89
CA PRO A 17 16.27 -12.77 -2.76
C PRO A 17 16.39 -11.27 -3.06
N GLU A 18 17.62 -10.75 -3.11
CA GLU A 18 17.87 -9.31 -3.33
C GLU A 18 17.22 -8.77 -4.60
N GLU A 19 17.19 -9.58 -5.66
CA GLU A 19 16.60 -9.18 -6.94
C GLU A 19 15.09 -8.89 -6.80
N ILE A 20 14.37 -9.72 -6.04
CA ILE A 20 12.94 -9.50 -5.76
C ILE A 20 12.75 -8.23 -4.94
N VAL A 21 13.63 -7.97 -3.98
CA VAL A 21 13.56 -6.73 -3.17
C VAL A 21 13.73 -5.50 -4.05
N LYS A 22 14.74 -5.49 -4.93
CA LYS A 22 15.04 -4.38 -5.85
C LYS A 22 13.90 -4.09 -6.83
N GLN A 23 13.21 -5.12 -7.30
CA GLN A 23 12.12 -4.98 -8.26
C GLN A 23 10.76 -4.70 -7.61
N SER A 24 10.65 -4.79 -6.28
CA SER A 24 9.36 -4.61 -5.59
C SER A 24 8.80 -3.18 -5.75
N ASN A 25 7.47 -3.06 -5.86
CA ASN A 25 6.80 -1.76 -5.94
C ASN A 25 7.11 -0.88 -4.71
N VAL A 26 7.19 -1.50 -3.52
CA VAL A 26 7.52 -0.78 -2.29
C VAL A 26 8.93 -0.22 -2.34
N LYS A 27 9.92 -0.98 -2.85
CA LYS A 27 11.29 -0.47 -2.98
C LYS A 27 11.36 0.69 -3.97
N GLN A 28 10.72 0.57 -5.13
CA GLN A 28 10.65 1.65 -6.12
C GLN A 28 9.97 2.90 -5.54
N TRP A 29 8.89 2.73 -4.78
CA TRP A 29 8.19 3.82 -4.10
C TRP A 29 9.07 4.48 -3.03
N MET A 30 9.80 3.69 -2.23
CA MET A 30 10.76 4.19 -1.26
C MET A 30 11.88 5.00 -1.92
N ASP A 31 12.42 4.51 -3.04
CA ASP A 31 13.45 5.21 -3.80
C ASP A 31 12.95 6.57 -4.30
N ALA A 32 11.72 6.64 -4.83
CA ALA A 32 11.10 7.90 -5.24
C ALA A 32 10.93 8.90 -4.08
N HIS A 33 10.77 8.40 -2.85
CA HIS A 33 10.61 9.21 -1.63
C HIS A 33 11.92 9.40 -0.83
N ASN A 34 13.06 8.94 -1.37
CA ASN A 34 14.37 8.96 -0.72
C ASN A 34 14.40 8.26 0.65
N ILE A 35 13.75 7.11 0.76
CA ILE A 35 13.67 6.30 1.98
C ILE A 35 14.65 5.12 1.85
N PRO A 36 15.68 5.04 2.70
CA PRO A 36 16.79 4.09 2.48
C PRO A 36 16.42 2.64 2.77
N ASP A 37 15.60 2.40 3.80
CA ASP A 37 15.26 1.07 4.31
C ASP A 37 13.86 1.02 4.94
N ILE A 38 13.40 -0.20 5.23
CA ILE A 38 12.05 -0.46 5.71
C ILE A 38 11.80 0.11 7.11
N GLU A 39 12.85 0.20 7.94
CA GLU A 39 12.75 0.77 9.29
C GLU A 39 12.50 2.28 9.20
N SER A 40 13.24 2.97 8.32
CA SER A 40 13.03 4.37 8.00
C SER A 40 11.64 4.63 7.39
N LEU A 41 11.13 3.72 6.54
CA LEU A 41 9.75 3.81 6.05
C LEU A 41 8.76 3.70 7.20
N TYR A 42 8.96 2.74 8.11
CA TYR A 42 8.06 2.52 9.24
C TYR A 42 8.03 3.72 10.19
N GLU A 43 9.19 4.28 10.53
CA GLU A 43 9.29 5.50 11.35
C GLU A 43 8.60 6.68 10.67
N ARG A 44 8.86 6.90 9.38
CA ARG A 44 8.25 8.01 8.64
C ARG A 44 6.74 7.83 8.47
N SER A 45 6.28 6.58 8.35
CA SER A 45 4.84 6.26 8.23
C SER A 45 4.02 6.58 9.47
N GLN A 46 4.67 6.86 10.61
CA GLN A 46 3.98 7.35 11.81
C GLN A 46 3.37 8.75 11.60
N ASP A 47 3.88 9.54 10.65
CA ASP A 47 3.19 10.73 10.15
C ASP A 47 2.06 10.29 9.19
N ILE A 48 0.87 10.11 9.76
CA ILE A 48 -0.33 9.65 9.04
C ILE A 48 -0.71 10.58 7.89
N GLU A 49 -0.60 11.90 8.09
CA GLU A 49 -1.02 12.88 7.08
C GLU A 49 -0.07 12.83 5.88
N TRP A 50 1.24 12.75 6.13
CA TRP A 50 2.23 12.57 5.07
C TRP A 50 2.07 11.21 4.38
N PHE A 51 2.07 10.11 5.15
CA PHE A 51 2.13 8.77 4.58
C PHE A 51 0.93 8.48 3.69
N TRP A 52 -0.28 8.65 4.21
CA TRP A 52 -1.49 8.42 3.42
C TRP A 52 -1.74 9.51 2.38
N GLY A 53 -1.24 10.72 2.61
CA GLY A 53 -1.27 11.80 1.62
C GLY A 53 -0.41 11.52 0.38
N GLU A 54 0.71 10.80 0.54
CA GLU A 54 1.55 10.34 -0.57
C GLU A 54 1.02 9.04 -1.19
N VAL A 55 0.72 8.01 -0.39
CA VAL A 55 0.27 6.70 -0.88
C VAL A 55 -0.98 6.79 -1.76
N GLN A 56 -1.94 7.65 -1.40
CA GLN A 56 -3.18 7.77 -2.18
C GLN A 56 -2.95 8.25 -3.62
N LYS A 57 -1.87 9.00 -3.89
CA LYS A 57 -1.58 9.58 -5.22
C LYS A 57 -1.38 8.50 -6.29
N ASP A 58 -0.90 7.33 -5.88
CA ASP A 58 -0.63 6.21 -6.78
C ASP A 58 -1.83 5.25 -6.89
N LEU A 59 -2.83 5.39 -6.03
CA LEU A 59 -3.87 4.36 -5.83
C LEU A 59 -5.29 4.82 -6.19
N VAL A 60 -5.61 6.09 -5.95
CA VAL A 60 -7.00 6.59 -5.96
C VAL A 60 -7.15 7.76 -6.93
N GLU A 61 -8.15 7.68 -7.80
CA GLU A 61 -8.56 8.81 -8.63
C GLU A 61 -9.75 9.55 -8.01
N TRP A 62 -9.47 10.75 -7.48
CA TRP A 62 -10.50 11.59 -6.87
C TRP A 62 -11.28 12.38 -7.94
N TYR A 63 -12.60 12.28 -7.89
CA TYR A 63 -13.50 13.18 -8.64
C TYR A 63 -13.58 14.56 -8.00
N SER A 64 -13.34 14.64 -6.69
CA SER A 64 -13.19 15.90 -5.97
C SER A 64 -12.13 15.72 -4.89
N PRO A 65 -11.18 16.65 -4.76
CA PRO A 65 -10.09 16.54 -3.81
C PRO A 65 -10.61 16.46 -2.37
N TYR A 66 -9.82 15.83 -1.50
CA TYR A 66 -10.06 15.84 -0.06
C TYR A 66 -9.49 17.11 0.59
N ASP A 67 -10.04 17.50 1.74
CA ASP A 67 -9.53 18.62 2.53
C ASP A 67 -8.47 18.18 3.56
N LYS A 68 -8.64 17.00 4.15
CA LYS A 68 -7.73 16.42 5.15
C LYS A 68 -7.63 14.91 5.01
N VAL A 69 -6.45 14.35 5.23
CA VAL A 69 -6.24 12.90 5.17
C VAL A 69 -6.94 12.19 6.34
N LEU A 70 -6.76 12.66 7.57
CA LEU A 70 -7.43 12.11 8.75
C LEU A 70 -8.00 13.21 9.65
N ASP A 71 -9.33 13.25 9.79
CA ASP A 71 -10.02 13.98 10.85
C ASP A 71 -10.35 13.04 12.01
N ASP A 72 -9.67 13.29 13.13
CA ASP A 72 -9.76 12.53 14.37
C ASP A 72 -10.43 13.34 15.49
N SER A 73 -11.07 14.48 15.17
CA SER A 73 -11.73 15.34 16.15
C SER A 73 -12.96 14.70 16.81
N LYS A 74 -13.54 13.67 16.18
CA LYS A 74 -14.78 12.97 16.62
C LYS A 74 -14.56 11.53 17.07
N LYS A 75 -13.40 11.20 17.66
CA LYS A 75 -13.10 9.85 18.20
C LYS A 75 -14.28 9.28 19.00
N PRO A 76 -14.66 8.01 18.81
CA PRO A 76 -13.99 6.98 17.97
C PRO A 76 -14.41 6.99 16.48
N PHE A 77 -15.18 7.97 16.02
CA PHE A 77 -15.63 8.10 14.64
C PHE A 77 -14.63 8.92 13.81
N TYR A 78 -13.59 8.24 13.34
CA TYR A 78 -12.58 8.82 12.45
C TYR A 78 -13.13 9.03 11.04
N HIS A 79 -12.75 10.13 10.40
CA HIS A 79 -13.09 10.40 9.00
C HIS A 79 -11.80 10.49 8.19
N TRP A 80 -11.68 9.65 7.16
CA TRP A 80 -10.56 9.64 6.25
C TRP A 80 -10.91 10.38 4.96
N PHE A 81 -9.95 11.13 4.41
CA PHE A 81 -10.08 11.90 3.16
C PHE A 81 -11.38 12.72 3.13
N THR A 82 -11.50 13.68 4.04
CA THR A 82 -12.75 14.43 4.25
C THR A 82 -13.16 15.21 3.00
N ASN A 83 -14.48 15.27 2.74
CA ASN A 83 -15.11 15.97 1.61
C ASN A 83 -14.71 15.49 0.20
N ALA A 84 -13.84 14.48 0.10
CA ALA A 84 -13.47 13.88 -1.16
C ALA A 84 -14.66 13.19 -1.83
N LYS A 85 -14.59 13.08 -3.16
CA LYS A 85 -15.50 12.23 -3.93
C LYS A 85 -14.67 11.27 -4.75
N TYR A 86 -14.99 9.98 -4.65
CA TYR A 86 -14.39 8.93 -5.47
C TYR A 86 -15.45 7.89 -5.82
N ASN A 87 -15.11 7.01 -6.76
CA ASN A 87 -15.94 5.86 -7.10
C ASN A 87 -15.07 4.61 -7.16
N ILE A 88 -15.37 3.62 -6.33
CA ILE A 88 -14.61 2.37 -6.27
C ILE A 88 -14.68 1.57 -7.57
N VAL A 89 -15.80 1.63 -8.29
CA VAL A 89 -15.96 0.94 -9.59
C VAL A 89 -15.06 1.58 -10.63
N HIS A 90 -14.91 2.90 -10.60
CA HIS A 90 -14.00 3.62 -11.49
C HIS A 90 -12.55 3.20 -11.27
N ASP A 91 -12.09 3.19 -10.01
CA ASP A 91 -10.73 2.74 -9.70
C ASP A 91 -10.52 1.24 -9.98
N ALA A 92 -11.55 0.42 -9.86
CA ALA A 92 -11.43 -1.02 -10.09
C ALA A 92 -11.51 -1.42 -11.57
N LEU A 93 -12.25 -0.67 -12.39
CA LEU A 93 -12.60 -1.03 -13.77
C LEU A 93 -12.35 0.12 -14.74
N ASP A 94 -13.05 1.23 -14.58
CA ASP A 94 -13.15 2.25 -15.62
C ASP A 94 -11.80 2.90 -15.94
N ARG A 95 -10.93 3.14 -14.94
CA ARG A 95 -9.58 3.70 -15.14
C ARG A 95 -8.67 2.83 -16.02
N HIS A 96 -9.00 1.55 -16.19
CA HIS A 96 -8.21 0.64 -17.00
C HIS A 96 -8.59 0.69 -18.49
N ILE A 97 -9.73 1.27 -18.84
CA ILE A 97 -10.16 1.45 -20.23
C ILE A 97 -9.19 2.39 -20.97
N GLY A 98 -8.76 2.03 -22.18
CA GLY A 98 -7.79 2.80 -22.96
C GLY A 98 -6.33 2.66 -22.51
N THR A 99 -6.06 1.87 -21.46
CA THR A 99 -4.70 1.55 -21.00
C THR A 99 -4.22 0.23 -21.62
N PRO A 100 -2.90 -0.10 -21.55
CA PRO A 100 -2.40 -1.41 -21.96
C PRO A 100 -3.07 -2.61 -21.27
N THR A 101 -3.74 -2.38 -20.13
CA THR A 101 -4.40 -3.42 -19.33
C THR A 101 -5.90 -3.55 -19.57
N GLU A 102 -6.50 -2.77 -20.47
CA GLU A 102 -7.94 -2.80 -20.75
C GLU A 102 -8.49 -4.21 -21.02
N ASN A 103 -7.78 -4.99 -21.85
CA ASN A 103 -8.19 -6.33 -22.25
C ASN A 103 -7.59 -7.44 -21.37
N LYS A 104 -7.01 -7.09 -20.23
CA LYS A 104 -6.46 -8.08 -19.28
C LYS A 104 -7.62 -8.77 -18.56
N VAL A 105 -7.56 -10.08 -18.43
CA VAL A 105 -8.55 -10.86 -17.68
C VAL A 105 -8.58 -10.38 -16.23
N ALA A 106 -9.71 -9.79 -15.83
CA ALA A 106 -9.92 -9.26 -14.48
C ALA A 106 -10.36 -10.35 -13.48
N TYR A 107 -11.07 -11.37 -13.96
CA TYR A 107 -11.61 -12.44 -13.11
C TYR A 107 -11.58 -13.78 -13.85
N ILE A 108 -11.07 -14.81 -13.18
CA ILE A 108 -11.09 -16.21 -13.62
C ILE A 108 -11.98 -16.95 -12.63
N PHE A 109 -13.09 -17.53 -13.12
CA PHE A 109 -14.02 -18.33 -12.33
C PHE A 109 -13.62 -19.80 -12.34
#